data_AF-A0A6I3UY28-F1
#
_entry.id   AF-A0A6I3UY28-F1
#
_cell.length_a   1.000
_cell.length_b   1.000
_cell.length_c   1.000
_cell.angle_alpha   90.00
_cell.angle_beta   90.00
_cell.angle_gamma   90.00
#
_symmetry.space_group_name_H-M   'P 1'
#
loop_
_entity.id
_entity.type
_entity.pdbx_description
1 polymer ?
#
loop_
_entity_poly.entity_id
_entity_poly.type
_entity_poly.pdbx_seq_one_letter_code
_entity_poly.pdbx_strand_id
1 'polypeptide(L)'
;LKWDYKVERNLRMISDRFSKIAGAKIIENRYSHQRYEVYRKTNHKYELKQRLYFLMEHSRDFEDFKKNAPLLHVEMDFRHKHATFF
;
A
#
# COMPACT_ATOMS: atom_id res chain seq x y z
N LEU A 1 17.66 -19.57 -4.35
CA LEU A 1 17.29 -19.48 -5.78
C LEU A 1 17.37 -18.02 -6.21
N LYS A 2 18.15 -17.71 -7.24
CA LYS A 2 18.26 -16.35 -7.79
C LYS A 2 17.21 -16.17 -8.87
N TRP A 3 16.46 -15.07 -8.85
CA TRP A 3 15.49 -14.75 -9.89
C TRP A 3 16.17 -14.57 -11.24
N ASP A 4 15.70 -15.29 -12.26
CA ASP A 4 16.14 -15.10 -13.65
C ASP A 4 15.21 -14.12 -14.38
N TYR A 5 15.68 -12.88 -14.53
CA TYR A 5 14.96 -11.80 -15.18
C TYR A 5 14.67 -12.06 -16.66
N LYS A 6 15.46 -12.90 -17.35
CA LYS A 6 15.23 -13.23 -18.76
C LYS A 6 14.02 -14.15 -18.89
N VAL A 7 13.91 -15.13 -18.00
CA VAL A 7 12.77 -16.04 -17.92
C VAL A 7 11.50 -15.29 -17.52
N GLU A 8 11.55 -14.44 -16.49
CA GLU A 8 10.41 -13.59 -16.07
C GLU A 8 9.89 -12.75 -17.23
N ARG A 9 10.78 -12.05 -17.95
CA ARG A 9 10.40 -11.21 -19.09
C ARG A 9 9.73 -12.01 -20.20
N ASN A 10 10.25 -13.20 -20.51
CA ASN A 10 9.66 -14.06 -21.55
C ASN A 10 8.26 -14.53 -21.17
N LEU A 11 8.09 -15.02 -19.95
CA LEU A 11 6.78 -15.45 -19.44
C LEU A 11 5.79 -14.29 -19.42
N ARG A 12 6.25 -13.09 -19.04
CA ARG A 12 5.43 -11.87 -19.07
C ARG A 12 4.95 -11.53 -20.48
N MET A 13 5.83 -11.55 -21.48
CA MET A 13 5.46 -11.28 -22.88
C MET A 13 4.41 -12.28 -23.40
N ILE A 14 4.54 -13.55 -23.02
CA ILE A 14 3.56 -14.59 -23.35
C ILE A 14 2.20 -14.28 -22.70
N SER A 15 2.21 -13.97 -21.40
CA SER A 15 0.99 -13.60 -20.67
C SER A 15 0.30 -12.36 -21.26
N ASP A 16 1.06 -11.30 -21.54
CA ASP A 16 0.51 -10.05 -22.10
C ASP A 16 -0.11 -10.30 -23.49
N ARG A 17 0.47 -11.20 -24.30
CA ARG A 17 -0.10 -11.62 -25.60
C ARG A 17 -1.46 -12.28 -25.44
N PHE A 18 -1.63 -13.22 -24.51
CA PHE A 18 -2.92 -13.87 -24.25
C PHE A 18 -3.96 -12.88 -23.73
N SER A 19 -3.58 -12.01 -22.79
CA SER A 19 -4.46 -10.95 -22.28
C SER A 19 -4.96 -10.05 -23.41
N LYS A 20 -4.10 -9.67 -24.35
CA LYS A 20 -4.50 -8.86 -25.51
C LYS A 20 -5.52 -9.57 -26.41
N ILE A 21 -5.33 -10.87 -26.67
CA ILE A 21 -6.26 -11.67 -27.46
C ILE A 21 -7.63 -11.74 -26.76
N ALA A 22 -7.64 -11.84 -25.43
CA ALA A 22 -8.86 -11.83 -24.62
C ALA A 22 -9.50 -10.43 -24.46
N GLY A 23 -8.93 -9.38 -25.07
CA GLY A 23 -9.44 -8.00 -24.95
C GLY A 23 -9.11 -7.30 -23.63
N ALA A 24 -8.22 -7.87 -22.81
CA ALA A 24 -7.81 -7.26 -21.55
C ALA A 24 -6.76 -6.15 -21.75
N LYS A 25 -6.84 -5.10 -20.94
CA LYS A 25 -5.87 -4.00 -20.93
C LYS A 25 -4.53 -4.45 -20.36
N ILE A 26 -3.45 -4.31 -21.13
CA ILE A 26 -2.09 -4.58 -20.66
C ILE A 26 -1.63 -3.44 -19.74
N ILE A 27 -0.98 -3.81 -18.63
CA ILE A 27 -0.42 -2.85 -17.67
C ILE A 27 0.91 -2.31 -18.21
N GLU A 28 0.90 -1.06 -18.69
CA GLU A 28 2.07 -0.38 -19.25
C GLU A 28 2.93 0.31 -18.18
N ASN A 29 2.30 1.04 -17.26
CA ASN A 29 3.03 1.84 -16.26
C ASN A 29 3.24 1.02 -14.98
N ARG A 30 4.25 0.15 -15.00
CA ARG A 30 4.65 -0.63 -13.83
C ARG A 30 5.76 0.12 -13.11
N TYR A 31 5.48 0.58 -11.89
CA TYR A 31 6.52 1.12 -11.03
C TYR A 31 7.62 0.06 -10.86
N SER A 32 8.87 0.42 -11.17
CA SER A 32 9.98 -0.44 -10.79
C SER A 32 9.97 -0.62 -9.28
N HIS A 33 10.49 -1.75 -8.79
CA HIS A 33 10.56 -1.98 -7.35
C HIS A 33 11.25 -0.81 -6.61
N GLN A 34 12.30 -0.24 -7.21
CA GLN A 34 12.95 0.97 -6.71
C GLN A 34 12.01 2.19 -6.65
N ARG A 35 11.23 2.45 -7.70
CA ARG A 35 10.25 3.55 -7.68
C ARG A 35 9.14 3.32 -6.67
N TYR A 36 8.73 2.07 -6.47
CA TYR A 36 7.77 1.70 -5.43
C TYR A 36 8.32 1.90 -4.03
N GLU A 37 9.57 1.52 -3.78
CA GLU A 37 10.26 1.77 -2.50
C GLU A 37 10.41 3.26 -2.21
N VAL A 38 10.75 4.07 -3.23
CA VAL A 38 10.77 5.54 -3.09
C VAL A 38 9.37 6.06 -2.76
N TYR A 39 8.34 5.68 -3.52
CA TYR A 39 6.96 6.04 -3.24
C TYR A 39 6.53 5.64 -1.82
N ARG A 40 6.90 4.45 -1.36
CA ARG A 40 6.57 3.95 -0.02
C ARG A 40 7.22 4.80 1.07
N LYS A 41 8.47 5.23 0.87
CA LYS A 41 9.18 6.09 1.83
C LYS A 41 8.68 7.53 1.82
N THR A 42 8.30 8.06 0.66
CA THR A 42 7.83 9.46 0.53
C THR A 42 6.33 9.61 0.79
N ASN A 43 5.55 8.54 0.69
CA ASN A 43 4.12 8.58 0.89
C ASN A 43 3.73 8.13 2.31
N HIS A 44 3.54 9.12 3.17
CA HIS A 44 3.11 8.92 4.57
C HIS A 44 1.75 8.22 4.71
N LYS A 45 0.90 8.19 3.66
CA LYS A 45 -0.41 7.52 3.73
C LYS A 45 -0.29 6.02 3.92
N TYR A 46 0.75 5.38 3.36
CA TYR A 46 0.93 3.93 3.52
C TYR A 46 1.24 3.58 4.97
N GLU A 47 2.20 4.28 5.57
CA GLU A 47 2.61 4.06 6.96
C GLU A 47 1.49 4.40 7.93
N LEU A 48 0.82 5.54 7.73
CA LEU A 48 -0.35 5.94 8.52
C LEU A 48 -1.44 4.87 8.48
N LYS A 49 -1.71 4.27 7.31
CA LYS A 49 -2.68 3.20 7.16
C LYS A 49 -2.28 1.93 7.94
N GLN A 50 -1.00 1.57 7.96
CA GLN A 50 -0.52 0.42 8.75
C GLN A 50 -0.68 0.66 10.26
N ARG A 51 -0.35 1.86 10.74
CA ARG A 51 -0.53 2.25 12.15
C ARG A 51 -2.00 2.21 12.55
N LEU A 52 -2.90 2.74 11.71
CA LEU A 52 -4.33 2.68 11.93
C LEU A 52 -4.85 1.23 11.97
N TYR A 53 -4.39 0.36 11.07
CA TYR A 53 -4.76 -1.06 11.11
C TYR A 53 -4.32 -1.74 12.39
N PHE A 54 -3.07 -1.51 12.80
CA PHE A 54 -2.54 -2.05 14.05
C PHE A 54 -3.37 -1.60 15.25
N LEU A 55 -3.73 -0.30 15.34
CA LEU A 55 -4.59 0.21 16.40
C LEU A 55 -5.97 -0.44 16.38
N MET A 56 -6.60 -0.56 15.21
CA MET A 56 -7.92 -1.21 15.10
C MET A 56 -7.90 -2.68 15.51
N GLU A 57 -6.80 -3.39 15.27
CA GLU A 57 -6.67 -4.81 15.60
C GLU A 57 -6.40 -5.05 17.09
N HIS A 58 -5.67 -4.16 17.75
CA HIS A 58 -5.20 -4.35 19.12
C HIS A 58 -5.95 -3.53 20.18
N SER A 59 -6.75 -2.54 19.78
CA SER A 59 -7.54 -1.77 20.72
C SER A 59 -8.83 -2.50 21.12
N ARG A 60 -9.13 -2.47 22.43
CA ARG A 60 -10.34 -3.12 22.96
C ARG A 60 -11.61 -2.32 22.67
N ASP A 61 -11.47 -1.00 22.63
CA ASP A 61 -12.53 -0.05 22.35
C ASP A 61 -11.94 1.23 21.75
N PHE A 62 -12.81 2.20 21.45
CA PHE A 62 -12.40 3.45 20.83
C PHE A 62 -11.62 4.38 21.77
N GLU A 63 -11.80 4.29 23.09
CA GLU A 63 -11.01 5.08 24.04
C GLU A 63 -9.58 4.54 24.15
N ASP A 64 -9.43 3.23 24.18
CA ASP A 64 -8.13 2.55 24.09
C ASP A 64 -7.42 2.88 22.77
N PHE A 65 -8.16 2.90 21.65
CA PHE A 65 -7.65 3.37 20.37
C PHE A 65 -7.07 4.79 20.47
N LYS A 66 -7.85 5.74 20.99
CA LYS A 66 -7.44 7.15 21.11
C LYS A 66 -6.24 7.32 22.04
N LYS A 67 -6.19 6.54 23.12
CA LYS A 67 -5.06 6.56 24.07
C LYS A 67 -3.77 6.05 23.44
N ASN A 68 -3.85 5.03 22.59
CA ASN A 68 -2.68 4.39 21.98
C ASN A 68 -2.22 5.06 20.68
N ALA A 69 -3.09 5.85 20.02
CA ALA A 69 -2.74 6.54 18.76
C ALA A 69 -1.49 7.45 18.85
N PRO A 70 -1.31 8.28 19.90
CA PRO A 70 -0.09 9.08 20.05
C PRO A 70 1.19 8.26 20.22
N LEU A 71 1.10 7.05 20.80
CA LEU A 71 2.24 6.14 20.96
C LEU A 71 2.75 5.61 19.62
N LEU A 72 1.90 5.61 18.59
CA LEU A 72 2.26 5.26 17.22
C LEU A 72 2.43 6.49 16.32
N HIS A 73 2.59 7.68 16.93
CA HIS A 73 2.73 8.94 16.20
C HIS A 73 1.59 9.16 15.20
N VAL A 74 0.35 8.92 15.65
CA VAL A 74 -0.87 9.22 14.90
C VAL A 74 -1.62 10.32 15.64
N GLU A 75 -1.78 11.47 14.98
CA GLU A 75 -2.65 12.54 15.45
C GLU A 75 -4.02 12.45 14.78
N MET A 76 -5.07 12.80 15.52
CA MET A 76 -6.46 12.66 15.07
C MET A 76 -7.19 13.98 15.28
N ASP A 77 -7.88 14.46 14.24
CA ASP A 77 -8.77 15.62 14.32
C ASP A 77 -10.18 15.24 13.86
N PHE A 78 -11.16 15.58 14.70
CA PHE A 78 -12.58 15.27 14.53
C PHE A 78 -13.46 16.51 14.33
N ARG A 79 -12.87 17.69 14.10
CA ARG A 79 -13.62 18.96 13.96
C ARG A 79 -14.59 18.99 12.78
N HIS A 80 -14.35 18.14 11.77
CA HIS A 80 -15.12 18.10 10.54
C HIS A 80 -16.01 16.85 10.47
N LYS A 81 -16.88 16.77 9.46
CA LYS A 81 -17.74 15.59 9.21
C LYS A 81 -16.95 14.27 9.10
N HIS A 82 -15.69 14.34 8.65
CA HIS A 82 -14.78 13.21 8.55
C HIS A 82 -13.57 13.44 9.45
N ALA A 83 -13.12 12.38 10.12
CA ALA A 83 -11.89 12.40 10.88
C ALA A 83 -10.68 12.51 9.95
N THR A 84 -9.74 13.38 10.29
CA THR A 84 -8.43 13.47 9.64
C THR A 84 -7.35 12.92 10.55
N PHE A 85 -6.36 12.27 9.93
CA PHE A 85 -5.27 11.59 10.60
C PHE A 85 -3.95 12.10 10.04
N PHE A 86 -2.98 12.34 10.92
CA PHE A 86 -1.66 12.86 10.57
C PHE A 86 -0.56 11.98 11.17
#